data_AF-A0A7S4LPT6-F1
#
_entry.id   AF-A0A7S4LPT6-F1
#
_cell.length_a   1.000
_cell.length_b   1.000
_cell.length_c   1.000
_cell.angle_alpha   90.00
_cell.angle_beta   90.00
_cell.angle_gamma   90.00
#
_symmetry.space_group_name_H-M   'P 1'
#
loop_
_entity.id
_entity.type
_entity.pdbx_description
1 polymer ?
#
loop_
_entity_poly.entity_id
_entity_poly.type
_entity_poly.pdbx_seq_one_letter_code
_entity_poly.pdbx_strand_id
1 'polypeptide(L)'
;MGGNMHPNATAFMKRHWDTFLTRDDLEQMHDFGITHVRIPVGYWLLDWRQEDGFVDGGLPYLTRAITWLQELSMKAVLDLHALPGAQTPHQSFTACADCYKDDDHKQFWKEPYLSRGKDSMRRLAQLIHSYNQDKRTRNVVIGLELVNEPDHRKWRELQALYSEMVPQLRKILPSHACALYLSFMNDCETSAAWMRKEIIADPVNWANVVYDRHLYHSFGDDDTPAGPMKELWSAETTDACKTCCRDRLVFEPLLGIPTVIGEWALTVDTFDTWEYKDTQFLQRFWRDQLSLWANMNGEHSLGSFFFTFKIGPHPRIADYFINFDLMRLIQMHSLPPPAEVDTASICPRENLHDCPKSPHNVDWDAFCTTFGLPKAQTAAADRPHASKTINAVFAYLMMVIALAVAMTLAVLLTNWARRPVAKDKLLVDPQDTTSAYGTILRVQVPSTAYGAGV
;
A
#
# COMPACT_ATOMS: atom_id res chain seq x y z
N MET A 1 4.82 27.68 -1.43
CA MET A 1 5.76 26.54 -1.29
C MET A 1 6.16 26.46 0.18
N GLY A 2 6.10 25.27 0.77
CA GLY A 2 6.56 25.00 2.14
C GLY A 2 8.10 24.93 2.22
N GLY A 3 8.64 24.18 3.18
CA GLY A 3 10.08 23.93 3.31
C GLY A 3 10.80 24.86 4.28
N ASN A 4 12.14 24.78 4.32
CA ASN A 4 12.95 25.45 5.35
C ASN A 4 12.87 26.97 5.37
N MET A 5 12.49 27.61 4.26
CA MET A 5 12.34 29.07 4.20
C MET A 5 11.01 29.56 4.75
N HIS A 6 10.09 28.65 5.12
CA HIS A 6 8.77 29.00 5.62
C HIS A 6 8.69 28.73 7.13
N PRO A 7 8.67 29.78 8.00
CA PRO A 7 8.72 29.60 9.45
C PRO A 7 7.60 28.72 10.02
N ASN A 8 6.40 28.77 9.44
CA ASN A 8 5.30 27.91 9.89
C ASN A 8 5.55 26.43 9.54
N ALA A 9 6.24 26.13 8.43
CA ALA A 9 6.53 24.76 8.03
C ALA A 9 7.61 24.15 8.93
N THR A 10 8.69 24.91 9.19
CA THR A 10 9.75 24.48 10.11
C THR A 10 9.24 24.32 11.53
N ALA A 11 8.44 25.27 12.03
CA ALA A 11 7.82 25.16 13.36
C ALA A 11 6.85 23.97 13.46
N PHE A 12 6.06 23.72 12.42
CA PHE A 12 5.17 22.56 12.37
C PHE A 12 5.95 21.24 12.39
N MET A 13 6.94 21.08 11.50
CA MET A 13 7.73 19.85 11.43
C MET A 13 8.54 19.59 12.70
N LYS A 14 9.13 20.65 13.29
CA LYS A 14 9.80 20.53 14.59
C LYS A 14 8.85 20.02 15.68
N ARG A 15 7.66 20.62 15.80
CA ARG A 15 6.65 20.16 16.75
C ARG A 15 6.24 18.71 16.47
N HIS A 16 6.00 18.38 15.21
CA HIS A 16 5.65 17.02 14.80
C HIS A 16 6.74 16.01 15.22
N TRP A 17 8.00 16.25 14.90
CA TRP A 17 9.10 15.36 15.32
C TRP A 17 9.31 15.32 16.84
N ASP A 18 9.04 16.42 17.55
CA ASP A 18 9.11 16.48 19.00
C ASP A 18 8.04 15.62 19.69
N THR A 19 6.84 15.47 19.08
CA THR A 19 5.67 14.89 19.77
C THR A 19 5.07 13.65 19.11
N PHE A 20 5.37 13.36 17.85
CA PHE A 20 4.72 12.26 17.13
C PHE A 20 5.25 10.88 17.55
N LEU A 21 6.57 10.72 17.68
CA LEU A 21 7.18 9.54 18.29
C LEU A 21 7.92 9.96 19.56
N THR A 22 7.47 9.42 20.69
CA THR A 22 8.05 9.64 22.02
C THR A 22 8.70 8.37 22.54
N ARG A 23 9.47 8.50 23.63
CA ARG A 23 10.03 7.34 24.33
C ARG A 23 8.92 6.43 24.86
N ASP A 24 7.89 7.01 25.46
CA ASP A 24 6.75 6.29 26.03
C ASP A 24 6.00 5.47 24.97
N ASP A 25 5.96 5.93 23.70
CA ASP A 25 5.40 5.13 22.61
C ASP A 25 6.23 3.85 22.37
N LEU A 26 7.57 3.96 22.36
CA LEU A 26 8.46 2.81 22.18
C LEU A 26 8.42 1.84 23.37
N GLU A 27 8.33 2.37 24.60
CA GLU A 27 8.21 1.56 25.82
C GLU A 27 6.90 0.75 25.80
N GLN A 28 5.77 1.38 25.42
CA GLN A 28 4.50 0.65 25.28
C GLN A 28 4.56 -0.43 24.18
N MET A 29 5.22 -0.15 23.04
CA MET A 29 5.40 -1.17 22.00
C MET A 29 6.29 -2.32 22.48
N HIS A 30 7.39 -2.02 23.18
CA HIS A 30 8.26 -3.02 23.78
C HIS A 30 7.50 -3.90 24.77
N ASP A 31 6.71 -3.29 25.67
CA ASP A 31 5.94 -4.01 26.70
C ASP A 31 4.82 -4.86 26.09
N PHE A 32 4.29 -4.46 24.93
CA PHE A 32 3.37 -5.27 24.13
C PHE A 32 4.06 -6.46 23.43
N GLY A 33 5.39 -6.51 23.40
CA GLY A 33 6.18 -7.56 22.78
C GLY A 33 6.65 -7.26 21.36
N ILE A 34 6.60 -6.00 20.91
CA ILE A 34 7.20 -5.60 19.64
C ILE A 34 8.73 -5.57 19.81
N THR A 35 9.44 -6.22 18.88
CA THR A 35 10.91 -6.36 18.93
C THR A 35 11.63 -5.53 17.87
N HIS A 36 10.93 -5.17 16.79
CA HIS A 36 11.49 -4.50 15.62
C HIS A 36 10.56 -3.36 15.18
N VAL A 37 11.14 -2.29 14.65
CA VAL A 37 10.41 -1.19 13.98
C VAL A 37 10.96 -0.96 12.58
N ARG A 38 10.09 -0.65 11.62
CA ARG A 38 10.46 -0.15 10.29
C ARG A 38 10.28 1.36 10.29
N ILE A 39 11.33 2.11 9.92
CA ILE A 39 11.34 3.57 9.97
C ILE A 39 11.49 4.12 8.54
N PRO A 40 10.38 4.57 7.93
CA PRO A 40 10.38 5.30 6.67
C PRO A 40 11.18 6.62 6.79
N VAL A 41 12.10 6.85 5.86
CA VAL A 41 12.85 8.09 5.72
C VAL A 41 12.79 8.62 4.29
N GLY A 42 12.60 9.93 4.14
CA GLY A 42 12.69 10.59 2.84
C GLY A 42 14.13 10.95 2.47
N TYR A 43 14.44 10.96 1.18
CA TYR A 43 15.78 11.31 0.68
C TYR A 43 16.29 12.67 1.17
N TRP A 44 15.39 13.62 1.46
CA TRP A 44 15.75 14.95 1.95
C TRP A 44 16.40 14.93 3.33
N LEU A 45 16.37 13.79 4.05
CA LEU A 45 17.17 13.59 5.26
C LEU A 45 18.68 13.45 4.94
N LEU A 46 19.02 13.11 3.70
CA LEU A 46 20.36 12.68 3.25
C LEU A 46 20.94 13.58 2.15
N ASP A 47 20.10 14.02 1.23
CA ASP A 47 20.39 14.94 0.10
C ASP A 47 19.35 16.07 0.10
N TRP A 48 19.34 16.86 1.19
CA TRP A 48 18.47 18.04 1.28
C TRP A 48 18.89 19.10 0.27
N ARG A 49 17.92 19.64 -0.47
CA ARG A 49 18.10 20.84 -1.28
C ARG A 49 16.91 21.78 -1.13
N GLN A 50 17.19 23.07 -1.16
CA GLN A 50 16.18 24.09 -0.93
C GLN A 50 15.09 24.08 -2.00
N GLU A 51 15.45 23.82 -3.26
CA GLU A 51 14.56 23.78 -4.41
C GLU A 51 13.54 22.62 -4.38
N ASP A 52 13.81 21.57 -3.60
CA ASP A 52 12.91 20.43 -3.48
C ASP A 52 11.73 20.73 -2.53
N GLY A 53 11.82 21.79 -1.72
CA GLY A 53 10.70 22.28 -0.89
C GLY A 53 10.45 21.52 0.41
N PHE A 54 11.35 20.60 0.81
CA PHE A 54 11.27 19.87 2.07
C PHE A 54 11.90 20.63 3.25
N VAL A 55 11.44 20.31 4.47
CA VAL A 55 12.03 20.81 5.70
C VAL A 55 13.17 19.87 6.13
N ASP A 56 14.33 20.45 6.45
CA ASP A 56 15.50 19.76 7.00
C ASP A 56 15.46 19.74 8.55
N GLY A 57 16.38 19.01 9.17
CA GLY A 57 16.52 18.92 10.62
C GLY A 57 15.89 17.67 11.24
N GLY A 58 15.46 16.71 10.41
CA GLY A 58 14.91 15.44 10.87
C GLY A 58 15.96 14.47 11.44
N LEU A 59 17.23 14.58 11.03
CA LEU A 59 18.27 13.58 11.35
C LEU A 59 18.52 13.39 12.86
N PRO A 60 18.55 14.45 13.69
CA PRO A 60 18.65 14.30 15.14
C PRO A 60 17.50 13.48 15.75
N TYR A 61 16.29 13.55 15.17
CA TYR A 61 15.13 12.80 15.65
C TYR A 61 15.23 11.32 15.29
N LEU A 62 15.72 11.00 14.09
CA LEU A 62 16.07 9.62 13.73
C LEU A 62 17.13 9.08 14.70
N THR A 63 18.21 9.83 14.93
CA THR A 63 19.28 9.42 15.87
C THR A 63 18.74 9.20 17.28
N ARG A 64 17.83 10.07 17.75
CA ARG A 64 17.15 9.95 19.05
C ARG A 64 16.32 8.66 19.12
N ALA A 65 15.52 8.36 18.10
CA ALA A 65 14.74 7.13 18.03
C ALA A 65 15.63 5.88 18.05
N ILE A 66 16.70 5.85 17.25
CA ILE A 66 17.67 4.73 17.25
C ILE A 66 18.34 4.56 18.62
N THR A 67 18.63 5.65 19.33
CA THR A 67 19.18 5.59 20.69
C THR A 67 18.18 4.98 21.67
N TRP A 68 16.91 5.38 21.63
CA TRP A 68 15.88 4.77 22.48
C TRP A 68 15.67 3.29 22.17
N LEU A 69 15.67 2.88 20.90
CA LEU A 69 15.59 1.47 20.52
C LEU A 69 16.79 0.67 21.06
N GLN A 70 18.00 1.25 21.07
CA GLN A 70 19.17 0.63 21.69
C GLN A 70 18.93 0.33 23.18
N GLU A 71 18.41 1.31 23.91
CA GLU A 71 18.15 1.21 25.35
C GLU A 71 17.06 0.18 25.65
N LEU A 72 16.06 0.04 24.77
CA LEU A 72 14.98 -0.93 24.85
C LEU A 72 15.31 -2.29 24.21
N SER A 73 16.54 -2.50 23.73
CA SER A 73 16.96 -3.71 23.01
C SER A 73 16.12 -4.06 21.76
N MET A 74 15.40 -3.08 21.20
CA MET A 74 14.65 -3.21 19.96
C MET A 74 15.56 -2.98 18.74
N LYS A 75 15.13 -3.46 17.58
CA LYS A 75 15.86 -3.31 16.31
C LYS A 75 15.12 -2.42 15.32
N ALA A 76 15.83 -1.91 14.33
CA ALA A 76 15.28 -1.08 13.28
C ALA A 76 15.65 -1.59 11.89
N VAL A 77 14.69 -1.45 10.96
CA VAL A 77 14.95 -1.41 9.52
C VAL A 77 14.72 0.03 9.07
N LEU A 78 15.70 0.63 8.39
CA LEU A 78 15.52 1.95 7.78
C LEU A 78 15.08 1.77 6.34
N ASP A 79 13.96 2.40 5.99
CA ASP A 79 13.37 2.31 4.67
C ASP A 79 13.49 3.65 3.95
N LEU A 80 14.14 3.66 2.78
CA LEU A 80 14.19 4.83 1.91
C LEU A 80 12.86 4.98 1.16
N HIS A 81 11.88 5.50 1.91
CA HIS A 81 10.48 5.49 1.54
C HIS A 81 10.14 6.47 0.41
N ALA A 82 10.92 7.53 0.28
CA ALA A 82 10.67 8.59 -0.69
C ALA A 82 11.96 8.98 -1.41
N LEU A 83 12.00 8.79 -2.73
CA LEU A 83 13.14 9.11 -3.58
C LEU A 83 12.98 10.46 -4.30
N PRO A 84 14.09 11.11 -4.72
CA PRO A 84 14.02 12.32 -5.52
C PRO A 84 13.16 12.10 -6.76
N GLY A 85 12.21 13.01 -7.02
CA GLY A 85 11.33 12.90 -8.18
C GLY A 85 10.25 11.81 -8.10
N ALA A 86 10.04 11.17 -6.95
CA ALA A 86 9.04 10.12 -6.73
C ALA A 86 9.23 8.84 -7.58
N GLN A 87 9.46 7.72 -6.90
CA GLN A 87 9.55 6.40 -7.52
C GLN A 87 8.21 5.90 -8.05
N THR A 88 7.11 6.37 -7.46
CA THR A 88 5.74 6.01 -7.83
C THR A 88 4.91 7.29 -7.97
N PRO A 89 4.52 7.66 -9.20
CA PRO A 89 3.73 8.85 -9.46
C PRO A 89 2.38 8.83 -8.72
N HIS A 90 1.84 10.02 -8.48
CA HIS A 90 0.57 10.29 -7.79
C HIS A 90 0.46 9.78 -6.34
N GLN A 91 1.55 9.26 -5.77
CA GLN A 91 1.61 8.80 -4.39
C GLN A 91 2.27 9.85 -3.50
N SER A 92 1.52 10.42 -2.55
CA SER A 92 2.05 11.50 -1.70
C SER A 92 3.22 11.08 -0.81
N PHE A 93 3.26 9.81 -0.39
CA PHE A 93 4.32 9.26 0.46
C PHE A 93 5.67 9.12 -0.26
N THR A 94 5.71 9.18 -1.59
CA THR A 94 6.94 9.04 -2.40
C THR A 94 7.63 10.37 -2.72
N ALA A 95 7.39 11.43 -1.94
CA ALA A 95 7.86 12.80 -2.22
C ALA A 95 7.14 13.51 -3.38
N CYS A 96 5.96 13.03 -3.79
CA CYS A 96 5.13 13.69 -4.80
C CYS A 96 4.54 15.01 -4.27
N ALA A 97 5.27 16.12 -4.37
CA ALA A 97 4.78 17.44 -3.99
C ALA A 97 3.86 18.08 -5.05
N ASP A 98 4.04 17.74 -6.33
CA ASP A 98 3.33 18.35 -7.47
C ASP A 98 3.00 17.35 -8.61
N CYS A 99 3.22 16.05 -8.41
CA CYS A 99 3.14 15.04 -9.47
C CYS A 99 1.71 14.59 -9.82
N TYR A 100 0.68 15.28 -9.30
CA TYR A 100 -0.72 15.16 -9.78
C TYR A 100 -0.96 15.89 -11.10
N LYS A 101 -0.03 16.76 -11.50
CA LYS A 101 0.02 17.34 -12.84
C LYS A 101 0.84 16.37 -13.68
N ASP A 102 0.31 15.94 -14.84
CA ASP A 102 0.98 15.08 -15.82
C ASP A 102 2.27 15.72 -16.35
N ASP A 103 3.30 15.81 -15.49
CA ASP A 103 4.52 16.49 -15.80
C ASP A 103 5.64 15.46 -15.85
N ASP A 104 5.96 15.04 -17.07
CA ASP A 104 6.93 14.02 -17.44
C ASP A 104 8.39 14.39 -17.04
N HIS A 105 8.58 15.49 -16.30
CA HIS A 105 9.86 16.13 -16.04
C HIS A 105 10.47 15.84 -14.65
N LYS A 106 9.69 15.42 -13.65
CA LYS A 106 10.19 15.11 -12.31
C LYS A 106 9.82 13.68 -11.90
N GLN A 107 10.56 12.72 -12.43
CA GLN A 107 10.40 11.30 -12.15
C GLN A 107 11.72 10.73 -11.64
N PHE A 108 11.68 9.91 -10.59
CA PHE A 108 12.86 9.23 -10.05
C PHE A 108 13.65 8.49 -11.14
N TRP A 109 12.96 7.86 -12.09
CA TRP A 109 13.54 7.04 -13.15
C TRP A 109 14.27 7.83 -14.25
N LYS A 110 14.38 9.16 -14.12
CA LYS A 110 15.08 10.03 -15.07
C LYS A 110 16.20 10.79 -14.38
N GLU A 111 17.27 11.09 -15.10
CA GLU A 111 18.31 11.98 -14.58
C GLU A 111 17.79 13.42 -14.44
N PRO A 112 18.25 14.19 -13.43
CA PRO A 112 19.28 13.84 -12.44
C PRO A 112 18.75 13.06 -11.21
N TYR A 113 17.45 12.75 -11.16
CA TYR A 113 16.81 12.18 -9.96
C TYR A 113 17.26 10.74 -9.68
N LEU A 114 17.49 9.95 -10.73
CA LEU A 114 18.00 8.59 -10.60
C LEU A 114 19.36 8.58 -9.91
N SER A 115 20.33 9.38 -10.39
CA SER A 115 21.63 9.51 -9.74
C SER A 115 21.51 10.03 -8.31
N ARG A 116 20.63 11.01 -8.04
CA ARG A 116 20.40 11.51 -6.67
C ARG A 116 19.82 10.44 -5.74
N GLY A 117 18.93 9.59 -6.23
CA GLY A 117 18.36 8.50 -5.41
C GLY A 117 19.40 7.42 -5.11
N LYS A 118 20.23 7.03 -6.09
CA LYS A 118 21.38 6.14 -5.86
C LYS A 118 22.35 6.72 -4.82
N ASP A 119 22.61 8.03 -4.90
CA ASP A 119 23.43 8.74 -3.91
C ASP A 119 22.79 8.73 -2.53
N SER A 120 21.47 8.88 -2.44
CA SER A 120 20.71 8.80 -1.19
C SER A 120 20.80 7.40 -0.57
N MET A 121 20.70 6.32 -1.37
CA MET A 121 20.91 4.95 -0.88
C MET A 121 22.32 4.77 -0.31
N ARG A 122 23.36 5.27 -0.99
CA ARG A 122 24.76 5.21 -0.48
C ARG A 122 24.92 6.00 0.81
N ARG A 123 24.32 7.20 0.91
CA ARG A 123 24.36 8.04 2.11
C ARG A 123 23.63 7.40 3.28
N LEU A 124 22.49 6.73 3.05
CA LEU A 124 21.79 5.99 4.08
C LEU A 124 22.63 4.81 4.57
N ALA A 125 23.27 4.06 3.67
CA ALA A 125 24.18 2.98 4.05
C ALA A 125 25.38 3.49 4.87
N GLN A 126 25.94 4.65 4.52
CA GLN A 126 27.00 5.30 5.29
C GLN A 126 26.51 5.74 6.68
N LEU A 127 25.30 6.27 6.77
CA LEU A 127 24.69 6.64 8.04
C LEU A 127 24.51 5.41 8.94
N ILE A 128 23.97 4.31 8.41
CA ILE A 128 23.82 3.04 9.14
C ILE A 128 25.19 2.52 9.60
N HIS A 129 26.20 2.55 8.73
CA HIS A 129 27.56 2.19 9.10
C HIS A 129 28.07 3.05 10.26
N SER A 130 27.82 4.36 10.25
CA SER A 130 28.22 5.27 11.34
C SER A 130 27.49 4.97 12.65
N TYR A 131 26.19 4.62 12.60
CA TYR A 131 25.45 4.20 13.79
C TYR A 131 26.02 2.93 14.41
N ASN A 132 26.55 2.02 13.59
CA ASN A 132 27.23 0.82 14.08
C ASN A 132 28.58 1.09 14.76
N GLN A 133 29.20 2.26 14.54
CA GLN A 133 30.42 2.67 15.24
C GLN A 133 30.16 3.39 16.57
N ASP A 134 28.97 3.97 16.77
CA ASP A 134 28.60 4.67 18.01
C ASP A 134 27.98 3.69 19.02
N LYS A 135 28.51 3.67 20.25
CA LYS A 135 28.03 2.80 21.34
C LYS A 135 26.55 2.99 21.68
N ARG A 136 25.99 4.18 21.42
CA ARG A 136 24.59 4.54 21.70
C ARG A 136 23.61 4.00 20.66
N THR A 137 24.09 3.61 19.49
CA THR A 137 23.25 3.20 18.35
C THR A 137 23.68 1.89 17.70
N ARG A 138 24.83 1.33 18.10
CA ARG A 138 25.37 0.10 17.50
C ARG A 138 24.43 -1.08 17.66
N ASN A 139 24.39 -1.95 16.66
CA ASN A 139 23.59 -3.16 16.62
C ASN A 139 22.07 -2.93 16.69
N VAL A 140 21.59 -1.70 16.41
CA VAL A 140 20.15 -1.39 16.36
C VAL A 140 19.61 -1.50 14.95
N VAL A 141 20.22 -0.79 13.99
CA VAL A 141 19.78 -0.85 12.60
C VAL A 141 20.34 -2.10 11.94
N ILE A 142 19.45 -3.06 11.65
CA ILE A 142 19.77 -4.37 11.09
C ILE A 142 19.38 -4.51 9.62
N GLY A 143 18.69 -3.50 9.07
CA GLY A 143 18.17 -3.54 7.72
C GLY A 143 18.17 -2.18 7.04
N LEU A 144 18.35 -2.20 5.72
CA LEU A 144 18.19 -1.07 4.82
C LEU A 144 17.28 -1.48 3.66
N GLU A 145 16.14 -0.83 3.49
CA GLU A 145 15.33 -0.96 2.29
C GLU A 145 15.70 0.12 1.27
N LEU A 146 15.96 -0.30 0.03
CA LEU A 146 16.52 0.58 -1.00
C LEU A 146 15.48 1.56 -1.55
N VAL A 147 14.25 1.10 -1.71
CA VAL A 147 13.12 1.87 -2.23
C VAL A 147 11.81 1.22 -1.82
N ASN A 148 10.92 2.01 -1.20
CA ASN A 148 9.57 1.58 -0.90
C ASN A 148 8.67 1.62 -2.13
N GLU A 149 7.87 0.57 -2.33
CA GLU A 149 6.78 0.47 -3.32
C GLU A 149 7.09 1.11 -4.69
N PRO A 150 8.15 0.69 -5.40
CA PRO A 150 8.48 1.24 -6.71
C PRO A 150 7.39 0.93 -7.74
N ASP A 151 7.15 1.86 -8.68
CA ASP A 151 6.16 1.68 -9.74
C ASP A 151 6.40 0.40 -10.56
N HIS A 152 5.46 -0.54 -10.50
CA HIS A 152 5.55 -1.84 -11.18
C HIS A 152 5.76 -1.71 -12.69
N ARG A 153 5.36 -0.59 -13.32
CA ARG A 153 5.56 -0.31 -14.75
C ARG A 153 7.02 -0.07 -15.10
N LYS A 154 7.89 0.12 -14.10
CA LYS A 154 9.33 0.40 -14.22
C LYS A 154 10.18 -0.82 -13.90
N TRP A 155 9.64 -2.02 -14.15
CA TRP A 155 10.28 -3.28 -13.81
C TRP A 155 11.73 -3.40 -14.32
N ARG A 156 12.01 -3.02 -15.57
CA ARG A 156 13.38 -3.12 -16.13
C ARG A 156 14.35 -2.15 -15.45
N GLU A 157 13.89 -0.93 -15.19
CA GLU A 157 14.67 0.09 -14.49
C GLU A 157 14.92 -0.31 -13.03
N LEU A 158 13.94 -0.93 -12.37
CA LEU A 158 14.06 -1.46 -11.01
C LEU A 158 15.09 -2.59 -10.94
N GLN A 159 15.04 -3.55 -11.87
CA GLN A 159 16.04 -4.62 -11.95
C GLN A 159 17.45 -4.04 -12.11
N ALA A 160 17.63 -3.10 -13.04
CA ALA A 160 18.93 -2.46 -13.27
C ALA A 160 19.41 -1.70 -12.03
N LEU A 161 18.53 -0.97 -11.35
CA LEU A 161 18.84 -0.27 -10.10
C LEU A 161 19.30 -1.24 -9.02
N TYR A 162 18.58 -2.33 -8.78
CA TYR A 162 18.92 -3.31 -7.74
C TYR A 162 20.21 -4.08 -8.06
N SER A 163 20.38 -4.58 -9.28
CA SER A 163 21.62 -5.26 -9.70
C SER A 163 22.85 -4.34 -9.60
N GLU A 164 22.68 -3.04 -9.83
CA GLU A 164 23.75 -2.05 -9.67
C GLU A 164 24.03 -1.71 -8.21
N MET A 165 22.97 -1.50 -7.41
CA MET A 165 23.11 -0.93 -6.07
C MET A 165 23.43 -1.97 -5.01
N VAL A 166 22.90 -3.19 -5.08
CA VAL A 166 23.15 -4.23 -4.06
C VAL A 166 24.66 -4.48 -3.87
N PRO A 167 25.47 -4.75 -4.91
CA PRO A 167 26.92 -4.93 -4.74
C PRO A 167 27.65 -3.68 -4.26
N GLN A 168 27.16 -2.49 -4.61
CA GLN A 168 27.76 -1.23 -4.14
C GLN A 168 27.50 -0.98 -2.66
N LEU A 169 26.27 -1.20 -2.20
CA LEU A 169 25.90 -1.03 -0.80
C LEU A 169 26.58 -2.09 0.08
N ARG A 170 26.80 -3.31 -0.44
CA ARG A 170 27.54 -4.37 0.27
C ARG A 170 28.99 -4.02 0.62
N LYS A 171 29.63 -3.12 -0.15
CA LYS A 171 30.96 -2.59 0.18
C LYS A 171 30.94 -1.71 1.44
N ILE A 172 29.79 -1.16 1.81
CA ILE A 172 29.58 -0.28 2.97
C ILE A 172 28.95 -1.07 4.14
N LEU A 173 27.99 -1.94 3.82
CA LEU A 173 27.19 -2.73 4.74
C LEU A 173 27.37 -4.23 4.44
N PRO A 174 28.36 -4.89 5.07
CA PRO A 174 28.53 -6.33 4.97
C PRO A 174 27.27 -7.11 5.38
N SER A 175 27.01 -8.24 4.74
CA SER A 175 25.79 -9.03 4.93
C SER A 175 25.56 -9.51 6.37
N HIS A 176 26.62 -9.71 7.15
CA HIS A 176 26.52 -10.07 8.57
C HIS A 176 26.15 -8.90 9.50
N ALA A 177 26.28 -7.66 9.01
CA ALA A 177 26.00 -6.45 9.78
C ALA A 177 24.63 -5.85 9.46
N CYS A 178 24.15 -5.98 8.22
CA CYS A 178 22.89 -5.39 7.79
C CYS A 178 22.29 -6.17 6.60
N ALA A 179 21.02 -6.53 6.71
CA ALA A 179 20.23 -7.03 5.59
C ALA A 179 19.91 -5.88 4.60
N LEU A 180 19.74 -6.22 3.32
CA LEU A 180 19.19 -5.29 2.33
C LEU A 180 17.80 -5.77 1.96
N TYR A 181 16.81 -4.90 2.06
CA TYR A 181 15.42 -5.19 1.74
C TYR A 181 15.09 -4.62 0.36
N LEU A 182 14.41 -5.42 -0.46
CA LEU A 182 13.96 -5.05 -1.79
C LEU A 182 12.44 -5.19 -1.86
N SER A 183 11.74 -4.07 -2.05
CA SER A 183 10.30 -4.04 -2.27
C SER A 183 9.96 -4.17 -3.75
N PHE A 184 8.84 -4.82 -4.05
CA PHE A 184 8.35 -5.12 -5.38
C PHE A 184 6.84 -4.96 -5.44
N MET A 185 6.33 -4.23 -6.43
CA MET A 185 4.90 -4.02 -6.66
C MET A 185 4.36 -4.76 -7.89
N ASN A 186 5.18 -5.61 -8.52
CA ASN A 186 4.74 -6.53 -9.57
C ASN A 186 4.36 -7.90 -8.98
N ASP A 187 3.99 -8.85 -9.84
CA ASP A 187 3.68 -10.21 -9.42
C ASP A 187 4.87 -10.89 -8.72
N CYS A 188 4.58 -11.65 -7.66
CA CYS A 188 5.59 -12.29 -6.83
C CYS A 188 6.37 -13.37 -7.58
N GLU A 189 5.74 -14.10 -8.51
CA GLU A 189 6.41 -15.13 -9.31
C GLU A 189 7.55 -14.53 -10.15
N THR A 190 7.28 -13.44 -10.87
CA THR A 190 8.27 -12.78 -11.73
C THR A 190 9.40 -12.16 -10.91
N SER A 191 9.08 -11.43 -9.83
CA SER A 191 10.07 -10.75 -9.00
C SER A 191 10.93 -11.74 -8.20
N ALA A 192 10.33 -12.76 -7.60
CA ALA A 192 11.06 -13.81 -6.89
C ALA A 192 11.95 -14.63 -7.84
N ALA A 193 11.45 -15.01 -9.02
CA ALA A 193 12.26 -15.73 -10.01
C ALA A 193 13.49 -14.92 -10.45
N TRP A 194 13.33 -13.60 -10.63
CA TRP A 194 14.43 -12.72 -10.95
C TRP A 194 15.43 -12.59 -9.79
N MET A 195 14.96 -12.31 -8.57
CA MET A 195 15.82 -12.14 -7.40
C MET A 195 16.59 -13.42 -7.08
N ARG A 196 15.97 -14.61 -7.21
CA ARG A 196 16.64 -15.90 -7.07
C ARG A 196 17.80 -16.05 -8.08
N LYS A 197 17.62 -15.55 -9.30
CA LYS A 197 18.65 -15.59 -10.34
C LYS A 197 19.85 -14.73 -9.98
N GLU A 198 19.61 -13.54 -9.43
CA GLU A 198 20.66 -12.65 -8.93
C GLU A 198 21.42 -13.28 -7.74
N ILE A 199 20.70 -13.88 -6.78
CA ILE A 199 21.29 -14.60 -5.63
C ILE A 199 22.21 -15.73 -6.11
N ILE A 200 21.79 -16.49 -7.12
CA ILE A 200 22.60 -17.59 -7.68
C ILE A 200 23.83 -17.04 -8.42
N ALA A 201 23.68 -15.91 -9.14
CA ALA A 201 24.75 -15.33 -9.94
C ALA A 201 25.84 -14.67 -9.08
N ASP A 202 25.47 -14.04 -7.96
CA ASP A 202 26.39 -13.35 -7.05
C ASP A 202 26.03 -13.59 -5.57
N PRO A 203 26.24 -14.82 -5.06
CA PRO A 203 25.80 -15.22 -3.73
C PRO A 203 26.52 -14.47 -2.60
N VAL A 204 27.66 -13.83 -2.87
CA VAL A 204 28.43 -13.09 -1.86
C VAL A 204 27.78 -11.73 -1.60
N ASN A 205 27.50 -10.95 -2.65
CA ASN A 205 26.84 -9.66 -2.46
C ASN A 205 25.34 -9.82 -2.16
N TRP A 206 24.70 -10.85 -2.70
CA TRP A 206 23.29 -11.09 -2.48
C TRP A 206 22.98 -11.93 -1.22
N ALA A 207 24.00 -12.28 -0.42
CA ALA A 207 23.78 -12.83 0.91
C ALA A 207 22.99 -11.85 1.78
N ASN A 208 22.02 -12.37 2.55
CA ASN A 208 21.16 -11.57 3.45
C ASN A 208 20.44 -10.40 2.73
N VAL A 209 20.02 -10.63 1.48
CA VAL A 209 19.04 -9.77 0.80
C VAL A 209 17.65 -10.37 1.02
N VAL A 210 16.71 -9.54 1.44
CA VAL A 210 15.38 -9.92 1.89
C VAL A 210 14.34 -9.35 0.93
N TYR A 211 13.37 -10.17 0.56
CA TYR A 211 12.20 -9.74 -0.21
C TYR A 211 11.21 -9.04 0.74
N ASP A 212 10.82 -7.82 0.43
CA ASP A 212 9.78 -7.09 1.15
C ASP A 212 8.45 -7.15 0.41
N ARG A 213 7.42 -7.69 1.07
CA ARG A 213 6.06 -7.80 0.56
C ARG A 213 5.08 -6.97 1.39
N HIS A 214 4.25 -6.18 0.70
CA HIS A 214 3.15 -5.45 1.32
C HIS A 214 1.83 -6.18 1.05
N LEU A 215 1.02 -6.38 2.09
CA LEU A 215 -0.22 -7.16 2.01
C LEU A 215 -1.34 -6.45 2.77
N TYR A 216 -2.37 -6.06 2.03
CA TYR A 216 -3.55 -5.41 2.56
C TYR A 216 -4.80 -6.03 1.95
N HIS A 217 -5.72 -6.51 2.78
CA HIS A 217 -6.95 -7.16 2.31
C HIS A 217 -8.03 -6.19 1.80
N SER A 218 -7.82 -4.87 1.96
CA SER A 218 -8.70 -3.80 1.45
C SER A 218 -8.43 -3.39 -0.01
N PHE A 219 -7.26 -3.65 -0.60
CA PHE A 219 -6.97 -3.23 -1.98
C PHE A 219 -7.47 -4.21 -3.06
N GLY A 220 -8.21 -5.25 -2.66
CA GLY A 220 -8.67 -6.32 -3.53
C GLY A 220 -7.52 -7.26 -3.89
N ASP A 221 -7.76 -8.57 -3.91
CA ASP A 221 -6.81 -9.52 -4.49
C ASP A 221 -6.78 -9.21 -6.01
N ASP A 222 -5.63 -8.90 -6.61
CA ASP A 222 -5.55 -8.41 -8.02
C ASP A 222 -5.98 -9.44 -9.11
N ASP A 223 -6.83 -10.42 -8.82
CA ASP A 223 -7.21 -11.50 -9.74
C ASP A 223 -8.71 -11.54 -10.09
N THR A 224 -9.49 -10.50 -9.76
CA THR A 224 -10.82 -10.36 -10.39
C THR A 224 -10.77 -9.40 -11.59
N PRO A 225 -11.04 -9.89 -12.82
CA PRO A 225 -11.44 -9.00 -13.90
C PRO A 225 -12.64 -8.20 -13.40
N ALA A 226 -12.65 -6.89 -13.65
CA ALA A 226 -13.74 -6.00 -13.32
C ALA A 226 -15.11 -6.67 -13.54
N GLY A 227 -15.81 -6.95 -12.44
CA GLY A 227 -17.07 -7.67 -12.42
C GLY A 227 -17.84 -7.39 -11.12
N PRO A 228 -19.15 -7.67 -11.10
CA PRO A 228 -20.07 -7.28 -10.02
C PRO A 228 -19.78 -7.90 -8.63
N MET A 229 -18.77 -8.78 -8.52
CA MET A 229 -18.29 -9.35 -7.25
C MET A 229 -17.31 -8.46 -6.47
N LYS A 230 -17.03 -7.25 -6.94
CA LYS A 230 -16.31 -6.23 -6.16
C LYS A 230 -17.11 -5.77 -4.92
N GLU A 231 -18.42 -6.04 -4.87
CA GLU A 231 -19.38 -5.43 -3.92
C GLU A 231 -19.79 -6.31 -2.71
N LEU A 232 -19.13 -7.45 -2.42
CA LEU A 232 -19.60 -8.38 -1.37
C LEU A 232 -18.61 -8.72 -0.25
N TRP A 233 -17.48 -8.02 -0.17
CA TRP A 233 -16.48 -8.26 0.87
C TRP A 233 -16.72 -7.33 2.06
N SER A 234 -17.25 -7.90 3.13
CA SER A 234 -17.47 -7.27 4.43
C SER A 234 -16.73 -8.09 5.48
N ALA A 235 -16.63 -7.60 6.71
CA ALA A 235 -16.05 -8.41 7.77
C ALA A 235 -16.88 -9.67 8.11
N GLU A 236 -18.15 -9.73 7.72
CA GLU A 236 -18.96 -10.95 7.84
C GLU A 236 -18.51 -12.03 6.85
N THR A 237 -17.80 -11.66 5.78
CA THR A 237 -17.31 -12.55 4.72
C THR A 237 -15.79 -12.76 4.71
N THR A 238 -15.05 -12.09 5.59
CA THR A 238 -13.56 -12.03 5.54
C THR A 238 -12.82 -12.91 6.58
N ASP A 239 -13.54 -13.56 7.52
CA ASP A 239 -12.99 -14.13 8.78
C ASP A 239 -11.79 -15.09 8.61
N ALA A 240 -11.89 -16.17 7.80
CA ALA A 240 -10.81 -17.18 7.69
C ALA A 240 -10.31 -17.40 6.27
N CYS A 241 -11.14 -17.18 5.27
CA CYS A 241 -10.83 -17.61 3.92
C CYS A 241 -9.80 -16.73 3.22
N LYS A 242 -9.93 -15.39 3.27
CA LYS A 242 -8.95 -14.49 2.67
C LYS A 242 -7.57 -14.67 3.29
N THR A 243 -7.49 -14.79 4.61
CA THR A 243 -6.21 -14.95 5.33
C THR A 243 -5.69 -16.39 5.25
N CYS A 244 -6.49 -17.35 5.67
CA CYS A 244 -6.00 -18.71 5.94
C CYS A 244 -6.09 -19.64 4.73
N CYS A 245 -7.11 -19.46 3.88
CA CYS A 245 -7.37 -20.38 2.78
C CYS A 245 -7.00 -19.83 1.40
N ARG A 246 -6.94 -18.51 1.20
CA ARG A 246 -6.89 -17.83 -0.11
C ARG A 246 -5.78 -16.77 -0.23
N ASP A 247 -5.07 -16.46 0.86
CA ASP A 247 -4.05 -15.41 0.80
C ASP A 247 -2.98 -15.78 -0.23
N ARG A 248 -2.53 -14.81 -1.02
CA ARG A 248 -1.54 -15.05 -2.06
C ARG A 248 -0.24 -15.65 -1.50
N LEU A 249 0.11 -15.44 -0.24
CA LEU A 249 1.26 -16.13 0.38
C LEU A 249 1.06 -17.63 0.56
N VAL A 250 -0.18 -18.12 0.65
CA VAL A 250 -0.43 -19.57 0.69
C VAL A 250 -0.04 -20.22 -0.65
N PHE A 251 0.13 -19.41 -1.70
CA PHE A 251 -0.06 -19.79 -3.09
C PHE A 251 1.04 -19.42 -4.06
N GLU A 252 1.73 -18.32 -3.79
CA GLU A 252 2.79 -17.75 -4.61
C GLU A 252 4.11 -18.02 -3.90
N PRO A 253 4.77 -19.16 -4.16
CA PRO A 253 6.03 -19.46 -3.51
C PRO A 253 7.08 -18.43 -3.96
N LEU A 254 7.68 -17.72 -3.00
CA LEU A 254 8.85 -16.84 -3.19
C LEU A 254 10.14 -17.65 -3.37
N LEU A 255 10.01 -18.89 -3.86
CA LEU A 255 11.11 -19.77 -4.25
C LEU A 255 12.21 -19.90 -3.17
N GLY A 256 11.83 -19.93 -1.89
CA GLY A 256 12.76 -20.05 -0.76
C GLY A 256 13.64 -18.83 -0.52
N ILE A 257 13.28 -17.66 -1.05
CA ILE A 257 13.93 -16.38 -0.73
C ILE A 257 13.53 -15.97 0.69
N PRO A 258 14.44 -15.41 1.51
CA PRO A 258 14.08 -14.83 2.80
C PRO A 258 13.13 -13.64 2.60
N THR A 259 12.02 -13.64 3.32
CA THR A 259 10.92 -12.70 3.09
C THR A 259 10.45 -12.06 4.39
N VAL A 260 10.06 -10.80 4.32
CA VAL A 260 9.30 -10.10 5.35
C VAL A 260 7.96 -9.63 4.79
N ILE A 261 6.94 -9.57 5.63
CA ILE A 261 5.73 -8.80 5.33
C ILE A 261 5.94 -7.37 5.86
N GLY A 262 6.48 -6.48 5.03
CA GLY A 262 6.92 -5.14 5.45
C GLY A 262 5.82 -4.13 5.72
N GLU A 263 4.62 -4.40 5.20
CA GLU A 263 3.43 -3.64 5.53
C GLU A 263 2.17 -4.50 5.48
N TRP A 264 1.35 -4.41 6.53
CA TRP A 264 0.01 -5.00 6.62
C TRP A 264 -0.82 -4.29 7.70
N ALA A 265 -2.15 -4.41 7.66
CA ALA A 265 -3.04 -3.78 8.62
C ALA A 265 -4.29 -4.63 8.90
N LEU A 266 -5.13 -4.24 9.87
CA LEU A 266 -6.41 -4.92 10.14
C LEU A 266 -7.55 -4.38 9.26
N THR A 267 -7.26 -4.06 8.01
CA THR A 267 -8.16 -3.39 7.06
C THR A 267 -8.76 -4.41 6.09
N VAL A 268 -10.06 -4.32 5.78
CA VAL A 268 -10.73 -5.32 4.93
C VAL A 268 -11.57 -4.79 3.77
N ASP A 269 -11.94 -3.51 3.74
CA ASP A 269 -12.87 -2.98 2.72
C ASP A 269 -12.51 -1.56 2.20
N THR A 270 -12.97 -0.50 2.85
CA THR A 270 -13.18 0.81 2.21
C THR A 270 -12.20 1.93 2.64
N PHE A 271 -11.21 1.64 3.50
CA PHE A 271 -10.27 2.65 4.03
C PHE A 271 -10.93 3.86 4.72
N ASP A 272 -12.18 3.71 5.12
CA ASP A 272 -12.99 4.81 5.62
C ASP A 272 -13.73 4.46 6.92
N THR A 273 -14.70 5.28 7.28
CA THR A 273 -15.49 5.12 8.50
C THR A 273 -16.21 3.79 8.62
N TRP A 274 -16.48 3.12 7.50
CA TRP A 274 -17.26 1.89 7.42
C TRP A 274 -16.41 0.63 7.58
N GLU A 275 -15.09 0.78 7.72
CA GLU A 275 -14.21 -0.33 8.11
C GLU A 275 -14.73 -1.00 9.38
N TYR A 276 -14.59 -2.32 9.42
CA TYR A 276 -15.14 -3.12 10.50
C TYR A 276 -14.25 -3.07 11.73
N LYS A 277 -14.88 -2.86 12.89
CA LYS A 277 -14.19 -2.50 14.14
C LYS A 277 -14.66 -3.35 15.33
N ASP A 278 -15.33 -4.47 15.06
CA ASP A 278 -15.70 -5.40 16.13
C ASP A 278 -14.43 -5.97 16.78
N THR A 279 -14.39 -5.93 18.10
CA THR A 279 -13.21 -6.37 18.87
C THR A 279 -12.90 -7.85 18.65
N GLN A 280 -13.91 -8.72 18.58
CA GLN A 280 -13.65 -10.15 18.45
C GLN A 280 -13.07 -10.46 17.07
N PHE A 281 -13.60 -9.82 16.04
CA PHE A 281 -13.05 -9.91 14.69
C PHE A 281 -11.62 -9.39 14.61
N LEU A 282 -11.34 -8.17 15.08
CA LEU A 282 -9.99 -7.60 15.01
C LEU A 282 -8.97 -8.48 15.75
N GLN A 283 -9.34 -9.05 16.89
CA GLN A 283 -8.51 -10.00 17.61
C GLN A 283 -8.31 -11.33 16.87
N ARG A 284 -9.35 -11.86 16.19
CA ARG A 284 -9.22 -13.06 15.33
C ARG A 284 -8.30 -12.76 14.15
N PHE A 285 -8.62 -11.75 13.38
CA PHE A 285 -7.88 -11.34 12.19
C PHE A 285 -6.41 -11.04 12.47
N TRP A 286 -6.09 -10.41 13.61
CA TRP A 286 -4.72 -10.22 14.10
C TRP A 286 -3.98 -11.55 14.31
N ARG A 287 -4.62 -12.52 14.99
CA ARG A 287 -4.00 -13.84 15.23
C ARG A 287 -3.79 -14.61 13.94
N ASP A 288 -4.79 -14.58 13.06
CA ASP A 288 -4.76 -15.34 11.82
C ASP A 288 -3.68 -14.82 10.88
N GLN A 289 -3.59 -13.49 10.70
CA GLN A 289 -2.52 -12.85 9.93
C GLN A 289 -1.14 -13.17 10.52
N LEU A 290 -0.92 -13.00 11.83
CA LEU A 290 0.36 -13.32 12.46
C LEU A 290 0.75 -14.80 12.30
N SER A 291 -0.20 -15.72 12.45
CA SER A 291 0.03 -17.15 12.26
C SER A 291 0.39 -17.48 10.82
N LEU A 292 -0.25 -16.82 9.85
CA LEU A 292 0.04 -16.97 8.42
C LEU A 292 1.42 -16.41 8.07
N TRP A 293 1.74 -15.19 8.51
CA TRP A 293 3.04 -14.57 8.27
C TRP A 293 4.17 -15.40 8.85
N ALA A 294 3.95 -16.08 9.98
CA ALA A 294 4.92 -17.00 10.56
C ALA A 294 5.05 -18.33 9.81
N ASN A 295 4.03 -18.75 9.06
CA ASN A 295 3.93 -20.05 8.40
C ASN A 295 3.72 -19.94 6.90
N MET A 296 4.52 -19.14 6.19
CA MET A 296 4.46 -18.95 4.73
C MET A 296 4.88 -20.23 3.96
N ASN A 297 4.12 -21.33 4.11
CA ASN A 297 4.16 -22.60 3.38
C ASN A 297 5.56 -23.11 2.93
N GLY A 298 6.54 -23.11 3.85
CA GLY A 298 7.91 -23.59 3.60
C GLY A 298 8.93 -22.52 3.21
N GLU A 299 8.55 -21.24 3.22
CA GLU A 299 9.44 -20.10 3.06
C GLU A 299 10.12 -19.70 4.37
N HIS A 300 11.27 -19.03 4.26
CA HIS A 300 11.95 -18.44 5.40
C HIS A 300 11.32 -17.09 5.73
N SER A 301 10.18 -17.10 6.41
CA SER A 301 9.61 -15.88 7.00
C SER A 301 10.57 -15.32 8.05
N LEU A 302 10.93 -14.05 7.90
CA LEU A 302 11.77 -13.33 8.86
C LEU A 302 10.94 -12.49 9.85
N GLY A 303 9.63 -12.35 9.61
CA GLY A 303 8.72 -11.57 10.44
C GLY A 303 7.79 -10.67 9.64
N SER A 304 7.18 -9.70 10.32
CA SER A 304 6.28 -8.73 9.70
C SER A 304 6.31 -7.38 10.41
N PHE A 305 5.87 -6.33 9.72
CA PHE A 305 5.76 -4.97 10.23
C PHE A 305 4.34 -4.44 10.00
N PHE A 306 3.64 -4.15 11.09
CA PHE A 306 2.29 -3.59 11.04
C PHE A 306 2.32 -2.13 10.57
N PHE A 307 1.50 -1.80 9.58
CA PHE A 307 1.28 -0.44 9.10
C PHE A 307 0.00 0.11 9.75
N THR A 308 0.07 1.00 10.73
CA THR A 308 1.26 1.63 11.32
C THR A 308 1.14 1.73 12.84
N PHE A 309 2.20 2.19 13.51
CA PHE A 309 2.21 2.25 14.97
C PHE A 309 1.17 3.24 15.52
N LYS A 310 0.98 4.39 14.86
CA LYS A 310 0.08 5.46 15.30
C LYS A 310 -0.35 6.35 14.15
N ILE A 311 -1.64 6.73 14.13
CA ILE A 311 -2.18 7.73 13.20
C ILE A 311 -2.77 8.89 13.99
N GLY A 312 -2.57 10.11 13.48
CA GLY A 312 -3.18 11.31 14.08
C GLY A 312 -4.71 11.24 14.06
N PRO A 313 -5.40 11.80 15.06
CA PRO A 313 -6.86 11.73 15.12
C PRO A 313 -7.48 12.43 13.91
N HIS A 314 -8.50 11.82 13.30
CA HIS A 314 -9.28 12.47 12.27
C HIS A 314 -10.13 13.60 12.90
N PRO A 315 -10.18 14.81 12.31
CA PRO A 315 -10.70 16.01 12.97
C PRO A 315 -12.20 15.97 13.31
N ARG A 316 -12.96 15.04 12.73
CA ARG A 316 -14.43 14.98 12.89
C ARG A 316 -14.97 13.63 13.29
N ILE A 317 -14.19 12.57 13.14
CA ILE A 317 -14.71 11.20 13.25
C ILE A 317 -13.71 10.42 14.09
N ALA A 318 -14.13 10.08 15.30
CA ALA A 318 -13.37 9.18 16.14
C ALA A 318 -13.17 7.86 15.39
N ASP A 319 -11.99 7.27 15.52
CA ASP A 319 -11.69 5.92 15.01
C ASP A 319 -11.73 5.76 13.50
N TYR A 320 -11.63 6.84 12.74
CA TYR A 320 -11.61 6.77 11.27
C TYR A 320 -10.55 5.79 10.76
N PHE A 321 -9.31 5.90 11.24
CA PHE A 321 -8.16 5.09 10.79
C PHE A 321 -7.76 3.98 11.78
N ILE A 322 -8.67 3.53 12.65
CA ILE A 322 -8.28 2.64 13.75
C ILE A 322 -7.65 1.33 13.28
N ASN A 323 -8.10 0.77 12.16
CA ASN A 323 -7.57 -0.46 11.57
C ASN A 323 -6.09 -0.37 11.15
N PHE A 324 -5.54 0.85 11.08
CA PHE A 324 -4.14 1.15 10.78
C PHE A 324 -3.38 1.74 11.99
N ASP A 325 -3.99 1.84 13.17
CA ASP A 325 -3.36 2.44 14.36
C ASP A 325 -3.14 1.37 15.43
N LEU A 326 -1.96 0.75 15.41
CA LEU A 326 -1.62 -0.36 16.31
C LEU A 326 -1.79 0.02 17.78
N MET A 327 -1.30 1.20 18.19
CA MET A 327 -1.38 1.63 19.59
C MET A 327 -2.83 1.75 20.05
N ARG A 328 -3.70 2.31 19.23
CA ARG A 328 -5.13 2.39 19.55
C ARG A 328 -5.82 1.03 19.50
N LEU A 329 -5.44 0.15 18.58
CA LEU A 329 -5.95 -1.23 18.55
C LEU A 329 -5.60 -2.00 19.83
N ILE A 330 -4.37 -1.88 20.31
CA ILE A 330 -3.93 -2.48 21.58
C ILE A 330 -4.78 -1.94 22.74
N GLN A 331 -4.93 -0.61 22.83
CA GLN A 331 -5.62 0.04 23.95
C GLN A 331 -7.14 -0.18 23.94
N MET A 332 -7.79 -0.13 22.78
CA MET A 332 -9.25 -0.15 22.65
C MET A 332 -9.81 -1.54 22.40
N HIS A 333 -9.07 -2.39 21.68
CA HIS A 333 -9.53 -3.71 21.27
C HIS A 333 -8.77 -4.84 21.97
N SER A 334 -7.85 -4.52 22.88
CA SER A 334 -7.11 -5.52 23.68
C SER A 334 -6.51 -6.61 22.79
N LEU A 335 -5.82 -6.20 21.72
CA LEU A 335 -5.14 -7.16 20.85
C LEU A 335 -4.21 -8.05 21.70
N PRO A 336 -4.16 -9.37 21.45
CA PRO A 336 -3.25 -10.22 22.19
C PRO A 336 -1.79 -9.92 21.79
N PRO A 337 -0.86 -9.82 22.76
CA PRO A 337 0.57 -9.73 22.48
C PRO A 337 1.04 -10.81 21.49
N PRO A 338 2.01 -10.54 20.59
CA PRO A 338 2.49 -11.53 19.64
C PRO A 338 2.95 -12.86 20.28
N ALA A 339 3.53 -12.80 21.49
CA ALA A 339 3.97 -13.98 22.23
C ALA A 339 2.82 -14.89 22.71
N GLU A 340 1.58 -14.39 22.73
CA GLU A 340 0.38 -15.15 23.09
C GLU A 340 -0.35 -15.74 21.87
N VAL A 341 0.10 -15.39 20.66
CA VAL A 341 -0.48 -15.91 19.41
C VAL A 341 0.18 -17.25 19.08
N ASP A 342 -0.64 -18.26 18.85
CA ASP A 342 -0.15 -19.55 18.34
C ASP A 342 0.22 -19.41 16.86
N THR A 343 1.52 -19.46 16.60
CA THR A 343 2.09 -19.39 15.26
C THR A 343 2.74 -20.72 14.85
N ALA A 344 2.37 -21.85 15.46
CA ALA A 344 2.92 -23.17 15.10
C ALA A 344 2.31 -23.74 13.81
N SER A 345 1.13 -23.26 13.43
CA SER A 345 0.46 -23.60 12.18
C SER A 345 -0.30 -22.39 11.66
N ILE A 346 -0.63 -22.39 10.37
CA ILE A 346 -1.54 -21.39 9.77
C ILE A 346 -2.89 -21.50 10.46
N CYS A 347 -3.41 -20.37 10.96
CA CYS A 347 -4.75 -20.19 11.53
C CYS A 347 -5.25 -21.35 12.40
N PRO A 348 -4.58 -21.64 13.53
CA PRO A 348 -4.81 -22.85 14.33
C PRO A 348 -6.21 -22.93 14.94
N ARG A 349 -6.96 -21.83 14.97
CA ARG A 349 -8.31 -21.75 15.54
C ARG A 349 -9.41 -21.84 14.49
N GLU A 350 -9.05 -21.82 13.21
CA GLU A 350 -9.99 -21.85 12.09
C GLU A 350 -10.19 -23.27 11.55
N ASN A 351 -11.39 -23.58 11.04
CA ASN A 351 -11.65 -24.88 10.41
C ASN A 351 -11.10 -24.90 8.98
N LEU A 352 -9.82 -25.23 8.82
CA LEU A 352 -9.17 -25.28 7.52
C LEU A 352 -9.54 -26.51 6.67
N HIS A 353 -10.34 -27.46 7.17
CA HIS A 353 -10.78 -28.60 6.35
C HIS A 353 -11.62 -28.13 5.15
N ASP A 354 -12.35 -27.03 5.30
CA ASP A 354 -13.17 -26.47 4.22
C ASP A 354 -12.31 -25.69 3.20
N CYS A 355 -11.02 -25.45 3.48
CA CYS A 355 -10.11 -24.89 2.49
C CYS A 355 -9.89 -25.89 1.33
N PRO A 356 -10.00 -25.46 0.07
CA PRO A 356 -9.72 -26.29 -1.10
C PRO A 356 -8.24 -26.72 -1.11
N LYS A 357 -7.98 -27.96 -1.53
CA LYS A 357 -6.59 -28.44 -1.72
C LYS A 357 -5.85 -27.76 -2.88
N SER A 358 -6.59 -27.19 -3.84
CA SER A 358 -6.03 -26.50 -5.01
C SER A 358 -6.82 -25.20 -5.26
N PRO A 359 -6.64 -24.21 -4.39
CA PRO A 359 -7.47 -23.01 -4.33
C PRO A 359 -7.29 -22.04 -5.50
N HIS A 360 -6.22 -22.19 -6.29
CA HIS A 360 -6.06 -21.53 -7.61
C HIS A 360 -7.06 -22.00 -8.66
N ASN A 361 -7.56 -23.23 -8.50
CA ASN A 361 -8.37 -23.92 -9.50
C ASN A 361 -9.87 -23.91 -9.17
N VAL A 362 -10.28 -23.11 -8.19
CA VAL A 362 -11.69 -23.01 -7.77
C VAL A 362 -12.16 -21.57 -7.88
N ASP A 363 -13.44 -21.42 -8.21
CA ASP A 363 -14.12 -20.13 -8.11
C ASP A 363 -14.62 -19.95 -6.68
N TRP A 364 -14.13 -18.90 -6.04
CA TRP A 364 -14.47 -18.52 -4.67
C TRP A 364 -15.63 -17.53 -4.69
N ASP A 365 -16.66 -17.78 -3.88
CA ASP A 365 -17.67 -16.77 -3.59
C ASP A 365 -17.29 -15.92 -2.37
N ALA A 366 -18.13 -14.94 -2.05
CA ALA A 366 -17.94 -14.07 -0.89
C ALA A 366 -17.98 -14.85 0.45
N PHE A 367 -18.61 -16.02 0.51
CA PHE A 367 -18.73 -16.82 1.73
C PHE A 367 -17.70 -17.95 1.80
N CYS A 368 -16.75 -17.95 0.86
CA CYS A 368 -15.74 -18.97 0.69
C CYS A 368 -16.28 -20.38 0.53
N THR A 369 -17.45 -20.48 -0.10
CA THR A 369 -17.91 -21.70 -0.71
C THR A 369 -17.31 -21.82 -2.11
N THR A 370 -16.85 -23.02 -2.45
CA THR A 370 -16.41 -23.33 -3.81
C THR A 370 -17.59 -23.81 -4.63
N PHE A 371 -17.86 -23.18 -5.77
CA PHE A 371 -18.80 -23.75 -6.74
C PHE A 371 -18.11 -24.88 -7.51
N GLY A 372 -18.77 -26.03 -7.57
CA GLY A 372 -18.24 -27.24 -8.18
C GLY A 372 -17.99 -27.11 -9.68
N LEU A 373 -16.73 -26.94 -10.06
CA LEU A 373 -15.93 -27.77 -10.97
C LEU A 373 -14.51 -27.16 -10.96
N PRO A 374 -13.43 -27.96 -11.04
CA PRO A 374 -12.10 -27.41 -11.26
C PRO A 374 -12.17 -26.49 -12.48
N LYS A 375 -11.55 -25.31 -12.44
CA LYS A 375 -11.23 -24.55 -13.66
C LYS A 375 -10.63 -25.57 -14.62
N ALA A 376 -11.39 -25.93 -15.65
CA ALA A 376 -10.97 -26.96 -16.58
C ALA A 376 -9.57 -26.53 -17.02
N GLN A 377 -8.59 -27.43 -16.90
CA GLN A 377 -7.38 -27.29 -17.69
C GLN A 377 -7.87 -27.18 -19.12
N THR A 378 -8.00 -25.96 -19.63
CA THR A 378 -7.99 -25.74 -21.06
C THR A 378 -6.57 -26.08 -21.44
N ALA A 379 -6.34 -27.39 -21.60
CA ALA A 379 -5.29 -27.91 -22.42
C ALA A 379 -5.24 -27.03 -23.67
N ALA A 380 -4.04 -26.60 -24.03
CA ALA A 380 -3.74 -26.13 -25.35
C ALA A 380 -4.28 -27.17 -26.34
N ALA A 381 -5.50 -26.96 -26.82
CA ALA A 381 -6.15 -27.75 -27.82
C ALA A 381 -6.50 -26.77 -28.93
N ASP A 382 -5.70 -26.86 -29.99
CA ASP A 382 -5.90 -26.23 -31.28
C ASP A 382 -7.39 -25.98 -31.58
N ARG A 383 -7.77 -24.71 -31.69
CA ARG A 383 -8.98 -24.32 -32.42
C ARG A 383 -8.57 -23.46 -33.61
N PRO A 384 -8.86 -23.90 -34.84
CA PRO A 384 -8.53 -23.13 -36.03
C PRO A 384 -9.41 -21.88 -36.12
N HIS A 385 -8.80 -20.81 -36.62
CA HIS A 385 -9.37 -19.54 -37.05
C HIS A 385 -10.91 -19.46 -37.16
N ALA A 386 -11.57 -18.94 -36.12
CA ALA A 386 -12.94 -18.45 -36.21
C ALA A 386 -13.19 -17.22 -35.30
N SER A 387 -12.31 -16.21 -35.32
CA SER A 387 -12.51 -14.96 -34.55
C SER A 387 -12.65 -13.68 -35.39
N LYS A 388 -12.53 -13.74 -36.72
CA LYS A 388 -12.60 -12.54 -37.57
C LYS A 388 -14.02 -12.15 -37.99
N THR A 389 -14.95 -13.11 -38.10
CA THR A 389 -16.31 -12.82 -38.62
C THR A 389 -17.26 -12.28 -37.56
N ILE A 390 -17.16 -12.75 -36.31
CA ILE A 390 -18.04 -12.32 -35.21
C ILE A 390 -17.73 -10.87 -34.79
N ASN A 391 -16.45 -10.50 -34.73
CA ASN A 391 -16.05 -9.13 -34.39
C ASN A 391 -16.43 -8.11 -35.49
N ALA A 392 -16.45 -8.52 -36.76
CA ALA A 392 -16.87 -7.65 -37.87
C ALA A 392 -18.39 -7.39 -37.85
N VAL A 393 -19.19 -8.40 -37.53
CA VAL A 393 -20.66 -8.24 -37.39
C VAL A 393 -21.00 -7.36 -36.18
N PHE A 394 -20.29 -7.53 -35.05
CA PHE A 394 -20.50 -6.71 -33.86
C PHE A 394 -20.09 -5.24 -34.08
N ALA A 395 -18.96 -5.01 -34.76
CA ALA A 395 -18.51 -3.67 -35.13
C ALA A 395 -19.47 -2.98 -36.12
N TYR A 396 -19.99 -3.72 -37.10
CA TYR A 396 -20.99 -3.20 -38.04
C TYR A 396 -22.29 -2.81 -37.32
N LEU A 397 -22.79 -3.66 -36.41
CA LEU A 397 -24.00 -3.38 -35.64
C LEU A 397 -23.86 -2.13 -34.77
N MET A 398 -22.72 -1.96 -34.10
CA MET A 398 -22.42 -0.77 -33.30
C MET A 398 -22.32 0.51 -34.15
N MET A 399 -21.76 0.42 -35.36
CA MET A 399 -21.67 1.54 -36.28
C MET A 399 -23.06 1.98 -36.78
N VAL A 400 -23.97 1.03 -37.09
CA VAL A 400 -25.35 1.34 -37.50
C VAL A 400 -26.13 2.01 -36.36
N ILE A 401 -25.96 1.54 -35.12
CA ILE A 401 -26.60 2.14 -33.93
C ILE A 401 -26.10 3.57 -33.72
N ALA A 402 -24.79 3.81 -33.82
CA ALA A 402 -24.21 5.15 -33.68
C ALA A 402 -24.74 6.14 -34.74
N LEU A 403 -24.88 5.70 -35.99
CA LEU A 403 -25.45 6.50 -37.08
C LEU A 403 -26.93 6.85 -36.84
N ALA A 404 -27.73 5.90 -36.34
CA ALA A 404 -29.13 6.13 -36.01
C ALA A 404 -29.30 7.14 -34.86
N VAL A 405 -28.46 7.05 -33.82
CA VAL A 405 -28.43 8.01 -32.71
C VAL A 405 -28.03 9.42 -33.19
N ALA A 406 -27.00 9.52 -34.03
CA ALA A 406 -26.55 10.80 -34.57
C ALA A 406 -27.61 11.49 -35.45
N MET A 407 -28.32 10.72 -36.29
CA MET A 407 -29.44 11.26 -37.10
C MET A 407 -30.59 11.75 -36.21
N THR A 408 -30.89 11.03 -35.13
CA THR A 408 -31.97 11.42 -34.20
C THR A 408 -31.62 12.71 -33.45
N LEU A 409 -30.36 12.86 -33.01
CA LEU A 409 -29.84 14.07 -32.40
C LEU A 409 -29.82 15.27 -33.37
N ALA A 410 -29.46 15.05 -34.64
CA ALA A 410 -29.47 16.11 -35.65
C ALA A 410 -30.88 16.65 -35.92
N VAL A 411 -31.90 15.78 -35.93
CA VAL A 411 -33.33 16.16 -36.05
C VAL A 411 -33.82 16.91 -34.81
N LEU A 412 -33.41 16.49 -33.62
CA LEU A 412 -33.76 17.18 -32.37
C LEU A 412 -33.13 18.58 -32.30
N LEU A 413 -31.87 18.72 -32.71
CA LEU A 413 -31.17 20.01 -32.73
C LEU A 413 -31.72 20.97 -33.78
N THR A 414 -32.10 20.49 -34.96
CA THR A 414 -32.77 21.33 -35.97
C THR A 414 -34.17 21.76 -35.55
N ASN A 415 -34.91 20.93 -34.80
CA ASN A 415 -36.20 21.30 -34.22
C ASN A 415 -36.07 22.26 -33.03
N TRP A 416 -34.98 22.17 -32.25
CA TRP A 416 -34.69 23.11 -31.17
C TRP A 416 -34.31 24.50 -31.70
N ALA A 417 -33.48 24.56 -32.75
CA ALA A 417 -33.05 25.81 -33.38
C ALA A 417 -34.17 26.62 -34.08
N ARG A 418 -35.35 26.01 -34.30
CA ARG A 418 -36.52 26.67 -34.93
C ARG A 418 -37.50 27.31 -33.94
N ARG A 419 -37.23 27.25 -32.63
CA ARG A 419 -38.11 27.89 -31.63
C ARG A 419 -37.75 29.39 -31.46
N PRO A 420 -38.70 30.33 -31.60
CA PRO A 420 -38.43 31.75 -31.36
C PRO A 420 -38.20 32.00 -29.87
N VAL A 421 -37.07 32.62 -29.53
CA VAL A 421 -36.69 33.01 -28.16
C VAL A 421 -37.35 34.34 -27.81
N ALA A 422 -38.24 34.35 -26.81
CA ALA A 422 -38.69 35.56 -26.14
C ALA A 422 -37.54 36.13 -25.30
N LYS A 423 -37.21 37.41 -25.52
CA LYS A 423 -36.18 38.14 -24.78
C LYS A 423 -36.77 38.64 -23.47
N ASP A 424 -36.28 38.14 -22.34
CA ASP A 424 -36.35 38.88 -21.08
C ASP A 424 -34.97 38.94 -20.44
N LYS A 425 -34.57 40.17 -20.12
CA LYS A 425 -33.31 40.56 -19.49
C LYS A 425 -33.40 40.26 -17.99
N LEU A 426 -32.40 39.58 -17.44
CA LEU A 426 -32.11 39.60 -16.01
C LEU A 426 -30.68 40.11 -15.82
N LEU A 427 -30.60 41.33 -15.27
CA LEU A 427 -29.39 41.99 -14.81
C LEU A 427 -28.94 41.33 -13.50
N VAL A 428 -27.65 41.02 -13.38
CA VAL A 428 -27.02 40.60 -12.11
C VAL A 428 -25.93 41.61 -11.76
N ASP A 429 -26.07 42.18 -10.57
CA ASP A 429 -25.14 43.10 -9.89
C ASP A 429 -24.10 42.28 -9.07
N PRO A 430 -22.77 42.53 -9.17
CA PRO A 430 -21.77 41.69 -8.53
C PRO A 430 -21.10 42.36 -7.33
N GLN A 431 -21.67 42.21 -6.11
CA GLN A 431 -20.93 42.39 -4.86
C GLN A 431 -21.53 41.56 -3.72
N ASP A 432 -21.00 40.35 -3.49
CA ASP A 432 -20.69 39.80 -2.16
C ASP A 432 -20.30 38.32 -2.30
N THR A 433 -19.12 37.90 -1.83
CA THR A 433 -18.89 36.53 -1.34
C THR A 433 -17.61 36.44 -0.51
N THR A 434 -17.80 36.62 0.80
CA THR A 434 -16.93 36.05 1.83
C THR A 434 -17.53 34.75 2.37
N SER A 435 -16.70 33.71 2.40
CA SER A 435 -16.68 32.56 3.34
C SER A 435 -17.83 31.53 3.40
N ALA A 436 -17.36 30.27 3.54
CA ALA A 436 -17.91 29.16 4.32
C ALA A 436 -18.83 28.11 3.65
N TYR A 437 -18.26 26.91 3.53
CA TYR A 437 -18.81 25.58 3.85
C TYR A 437 -20.31 25.28 3.61
N GLY A 438 -20.55 24.43 2.60
CA GLY A 438 -21.28 23.15 2.72
C GLY A 438 -22.77 23.17 3.08
N THR A 439 -23.63 22.73 2.15
CA THR A 439 -24.86 22.01 2.48
C THR A 439 -25.21 20.99 1.39
N ILE A 440 -25.37 19.75 1.84
CA ILE A 440 -25.86 18.56 1.14
C ILE A 440 -27.38 18.69 0.96
N LEU A 441 -27.90 18.44 -0.25
CA LEU A 441 -29.34 18.32 -0.49
C LEU A 441 -29.77 16.84 -0.44
N ARG A 442 -30.50 16.49 0.62
CA ARG A 442 -31.39 15.33 0.72
C ARG A 442 -32.58 15.53 -0.24
N VAL A 443 -32.91 14.51 -1.03
CA VAL A 443 -34.21 14.41 -1.71
C VAL A 443 -35.12 13.51 -0.88
N GLN A 444 -36.21 14.08 -0.37
CA GLN A 444 -37.22 13.38 0.42
C GLN A 444 -38.42 13.05 -0.47
N VAL A 445 -38.82 11.78 -0.44
CA VAL A 445 -40.01 11.21 -1.09
C VAL A 445 -41.26 11.61 -0.32
N PRO A 446 -42.40 11.91 -0.99
CA PRO A 446 -43.71 11.93 -0.34
C PRO A 446 -44.51 10.64 -0.62
N SER A 447 -44.78 9.86 0.44
CA SER A 447 -45.94 8.97 0.59
C SER A 447 -47.03 9.78 1.32
N THR A 448 -48.35 9.65 1.18
CA THR A 448 -49.29 8.61 0.72
C THR A 448 -50.69 9.21 0.91
N ALA A 449 -51.69 8.81 0.12
CA ALA A 449 -52.95 8.21 0.62
C ALA A 449 -54.09 8.23 -0.43
N TYR A 450 -54.81 7.11 -0.42
CA TYR A 450 -56.10 6.83 -1.06
C TYR A 450 -57.21 7.84 -0.71
N GLY A 451 -58.21 7.94 -1.60
CA GLY A 451 -59.60 8.16 -1.19
C GLY A 451 -60.40 9.17 -2.03
N ALA A 452 -61.36 8.66 -2.77
CA ALA A 452 -62.39 9.39 -3.51
C ALA A 452 -63.35 10.16 -2.57
N GLY A 453 -63.96 11.23 -3.07
CA GLY A 453 -65.09 11.88 -2.40
C GLY A 453 -65.50 13.22 -3.00
N VAL A 454 -66.45 13.13 -3.96
CA VAL A 454 -67.42 14.13 -4.46
C VAL A 454 -66.89 15.33 -5.25
#